data_AF-A0A819K8S0-F1
#
_entry.id   AF-A0A819K8S0-F1
#
_cell.length_a   1.000
_cell.length_b   1.000
_cell.length_c   1.000
_cell.angle_alpha   90.00
_cell.angle_beta   90.00
_cell.angle_gamma   90.00
#
_symmetry.space_group_name_H-M   'P 1'
#
loop_
_entity.id
_entity.type
_entity.pdbx_description
1 polymer ?
#
loop_
_entity_poly.entity_id
_entity_poly.type
_entity_poly.pdbx_seq_one_letter_code
_entity_poly.pdbx_strand_id
1 'polypeptide(L)'
;FPSMWFDQRELILPEGCNYAYTMLNDAHKLHAIEIYLQCFQQTLENNVLLELFCHFVDEPCFDQLRTTEQLGYIVKADTHRSRGVQSFRIIVQSA
;
A
#
# COMPACT_ATOMS: atom_id res chain seq x y z
N PHE A 1 -1.66 32.79 -17.51
CA PHE A 1 -2.27 32.56 -16.18
C PHE A 1 -1.49 31.47 -15.47
N PRO A 2 -0.71 31.74 -14.42
CA PRO A 2 -0.02 30.67 -13.71
C PRO A 2 -1.04 29.97 -12.82
N SER A 3 -1.21 28.67 -13.02
CA SER A 3 -2.08 27.83 -12.22
C SER A 3 -1.49 27.69 -10.81
N MET A 4 -1.99 28.46 -9.86
CA MET A 4 -1.70 28.32 -8.42
C MET A 4 -2.42 27.08 -7.86
N TRP A 5 -2.04 25.90 -8.33
CA TRP A 5 -2.32 24.67 -7.58
C TRP A 5 -1.14 24.53 -6.61
N PHE A 6 -1.39 24.68 -5.32
CA PHE A 6 -0.41 24.21 -4.33
C PHE A 6 -0.20 22.73 -4.60
N ASP A 7 1.03 22.32 -4.92
CA ASP A 7 1.38 20.90 -5.01
C ASP A 7 1.03 20.26 -3.67
N GLN A 8 -0.06 19.50 -3.63
CA GLN A 8 -0.50 18.85 -2.41
C GLN A 8 0.54 17.77 -2.08
N ARG A 9 0.88 17.67 -0.78
CA ARG A 9 1.98 16.85 -0.25
C ARG A 9 1.46 15.60 0.45
N GLU A 10 2.26 14.56 0.48
CA GLU A 10 2.01 13.38 1.31
C GLU A 10 2.29 13.72 2.78
N LEU A 11 1.54 13.12 3.72
CA LEU A 11 1.85 13.17 5.15
C LEU A 11 3.11 12.33 5.42
N ILE A 12 4.05 12.87 6.19
CA ILE A 12 5.21 12.10 6.68
C ILE A 12 4.80 11.39 7.96
N LEU A 13 4.86 10.06 7.93
CA LEU A 13 4.58 9.23 9.09
C LEU A 13 5.79 9.21 10.05
N PRO A 14 5.60 9.43 11.36
CA PRO A 14 6.70 9.31 12.32
C PRO A 14 7.26 7.89 12.37
N GLU A 15 8.55 7.78 12.66
CA GLU A 15 9.21 6.48 12.85
C GLU A 15 8.56 5.69 13.99
N GLY A 16 8.31 4.40 13.77
CA GLY A 16 7.66 3.52 14.75
C GLY A 16 6.16 3.76 14.95
N CYS A 17 5.53 4.62 14.14
CA CYS A 17 4.10 4.88 14.26
C CYS A 17 3.24 3.68 13.81
N ASN A 18 2.02 3.61 14.34
CA ASN A 18 0.98 2.69 13.89
C ASN A 18 -0.36 3.42 14.02
N TYR A 19 -0.99 3.69 12.88
CA TYR A 19 -2.30 4.31 12.81
C TYR A 19 -3.28 3.35 12.14
N ALA A 20 -4.48 3.25 12.71
CA ALA A 20 -5.58 2.50 12.13
C ALA A 20 -6.75 3.44 11.85
N TYR A 21 -7.28 3.34 10.64
CA TYR A 21 -8.52 4.00 10.24
C TYR A 21 -9.49 2.94 9.74
N THR A 22 -10.73 3.00 10.20
CA THR A 22 -11.75 1.99 9.89
C THR A 22 -13.04 2.69 9.50
N MET A 23 -13.66 2.20 8.43
CA MET A 23 -14.96 2.68 7.93
C MET A 23 -15.84 1.49 7.59
N LEU A 24 -17.15 1.70 7.64
CA LEU A 24 -18.14 0.73 7.19
C LEU A 24 -18.41 0.91 5.70
N ASN A 25 -18.55 -0.21 5.00
CA ASN A 25 -18.97 -0.25 3.62
C ASN A 25 -20.44 -0.68 3.55
N ASP A 26 -21.34 0.27 3.30
CA ASP A 26 -22.77 -0.02 3.21
C ASP A 26 -23.17 -0.67 1.87
N ALA A 27 -22.28 -0.65 0.87
CA ALA A 27 -22.56 -1.15 -0.48
C ALA A 27 -22.24 -2.64 -0.65
N HIS A 28 -21.25 -3.17 0.07
CA HIS A 28 -20.83 -4.56 -0.03
C HIS A 28 -20.68 -5.20 1.35
N LYS A 29 -21.13 -6.45 1.48
CA LYS A 29 -20.97 -7.23 2.72
C LYS A 29 -19.53 -7.67 3.01
N LEU A 30 -18.63 -7.49 2.04
CA LEU A 30 -17.23 -7.90 2.13
C LEU A 30 -16.42 -6.85 2.89
N HIS A 31 -15.42 -7.32 3.62
CA HIS A 31 -14.45 -6.50 4.34
C HIS A 31 -13.17 -6.35 3.53
N ALA A 32 -12.48 -5.22 3.67
CA ALA A 32 -11.20 -5.00 3.03
C ALA A 32 -10.25 -4.28 3.98
N ILE A 33 -8.97 -4.59 3.85
CA ILE A 33 -7.89 -3.93 4.59
C ILE A 33 -6.79 -3.53 3.61
N GLU A 34 -6.22 -2.36 3.85
CA GLU A 34 -5.03 -1.84 3.21
C GLU A 34 -3.99 -1.58 4.29
N ILE A 35 -2.87 -2.31 4.25
CA ILE A 35 -1.70 -2.03 5.07
C ILE A 35 -0.79 -1.13 4.24
N TYR A 36 -0.55 0.08 4.71
CA TYR A 36 0.31 1.06 4.08
C TYR A 36 1.60 1.24 4.90
N LEU A 37 2.73 0.82 4.34
CA LEU A 37 4.05 1.01 4.92
C LEU A 37 4.78 2.09 4.12
N GLN A 38 4.77 3.32 4.64
CA GLN A 38 5.50 4.42 4.02
C GLN A 38 7.00 4.12 4.00
N CYS A 39 7.62 4.26 2.83
CA CYS A 39 9.05 4.04 2.66
C CYS A 39 9.75 5.39 2.51
N PHE A 40 10.17 5.73 1.30
CA PHE A 40 11.05 6.86 1.03
C PHE A 40 10.44 7.84 0.05
N GLN A 41 11.09 8.98 -0.13
CA GLN A 41 10.86 9.82 -1.30
C GLN A 41 11.36 9.10 -2.56
N GLN A 42 10.71 9.39 -3.69
CA GLN A 42 11.06 8.81 -4.99
C GLN A 42 12.40 9.36 -5.47
N THR A 43 13.37 8.46 -5.56
CA THR A 43 14.68 8.64 -6.21
C THR A 43 14.93 7.39 -7.03
N LEU A 44 15.84 7.43 -8.01
CA LEU A 44 16.15 6.25 -8.82
C LEU A 44 16.51 5.04 -7.94
N GLU A 45 17.41 5.24 -6.97
CA GLU A 45 17.85 4.19 -6.05
C GLU A 45 16.71 3.64 -5.20
N ASN A 46 15.92 4.51 -4.56
CA ASN A 46 14.81 4.07 -3.71
C ASN A 46 13.71 3.37 -4.52
N ASN A 47 13.47 3.83 -5.75
CA ASN A 47 12.48 3.21 -6.64
C ASN A 47 12.89 1.78 -6.99
N VAL A 48 14.15 1.59 -7.42
CA VAL A 48 14.66 0.26 -7.77
C VAL A 48 14.67 -0.65 -6.56
N LEU A 49 15.08 -0.16 -5.39
CA LEU A 49 15.09 -0.94 -4.16
C LEU A 49 13.68 -1.42 -3.78
N LEU A 50 12.69 -0.52 -3.80
CA LEU A 50 11.32 -0.88 -3.46
C LEU A 50 10.69 -1.81 -4.49
N GLU A 51 10.91 -1.57 -5.78
CA GLU A 51 10.42 -2.43 -6.86
C GLU A 51 11.02 -3.84 -6.78
N LEU A 52 12.33 -3.94 -6.53
CA LEU A 52 13.01 -5.21 -6.35
C LEU A 52 12.46 -5.97 -5.12
N PHE A 53 12.26 -5.28 -4.01
CA PHE A 53 11.65 -5.86 -2.82
C PHE A 53 10.24 -6.38 -3.10
N CYS A 54 9.40 -5.59 -3.77
CA CYS A 54 8.05 -6.02 -4.13
C CYS A 54 8.07 -7.25 -5.03
N HIS A 55 9.00 -7.31 -6.00
CA HIS A 55 9.14 -8.47 -6.87
C HIS A 55 9.47 -9.75 -6.09
N PHE A 56 10.31 -9.67 -5.06
CA PHE A 56 10.62 -10.82 -4.21
C PHE A 56 9.45 -11.27 -3.33
N VAL A 57 8.59 -10.34 -2.90
CA VAL A 57 7.52 -10.61 -1.94
C VAL A 57 6.19 -10.95 -2.62
N ASP A 58 5.99 -10.56 -3.89
CA ASP A 58 4.70 -10.70 -4.59
C ASP A 58 4.16 -12.14 -4.58
N GLU A 59 4.96 -13.10 -5.07
CA GLU A 59 4.57 -14.52 -5.11
C GLU A 59 4.39 -15.14 -3.71
N PRO A 60 5.33 -15.03 -2.76
CA PRO A 60 5.14 -15.65 -1.45
C PRO A 60 4.03 -14.99 -0.63
N CYS A 61 3.79 -13.69 -0.80
CA CYS A 61 2.66 -13.00 -0.17
C CYS A 61 1.32 -13.51 -0.73
N PHE A 62 1.24 -13.66 -2.05
CA PHE A 62 0.07 -14.23 -2.68
C PHE A 62 -0.15 -15.67 -2.21
N ASP A 63 0.85 -16.54 -2.30
CA ASP A 63 0.71 -17.94 -1.88
C ASP A 63 0.30 -18.07 -0.40
N GLN A 64 0.96 -17.32 0.49
CA GLN A 64 0.66 -17.37 1.90
C GLN A 64 -0.78 -16.91 2.20
N LEU A 65 -1.16 -15.71 1.78
CA LEU A 65 -2.43 -15.11 2.18
C LEU A 65 -3.63 -15.65 1.35
N ARG A 66 -3.41 -15.94 0.06
CA ARG A 66 -4.48 -16.38 -0.87
C ARG A 66 -4.64 -17.89 -0.93
N THR A 67 -3.54 -18.64 -1.01
CA THR A 67 -3.57 -20.10 -1.23
C THR A 67 -3.61 -20.85 0.10
N THR A 68 -2.71 -20.50 1.02
CA THR A 68 -2.52 -21.23 2.28
C THR A 68 -3.53 -20.80 3.34
N GLU A 69 -3.59 -19.51 3.67
CA GLU A 69 -4.49 -18.97 4.71
C GLU A 69 -5.91 -18.70 4.21
N GLN A 70 -6.10 -18.63 2.89
CA GLN A 70 -7.39 -18.44 2.22
C GLN A 70 -8.15 -17.18 2.70
N LEU A 71 -7.42 -16.10 2.98
CA LEU A 71 -8.00 -14.87 3.55
C LEU A 71 -9.00 -14.19 2.62
N GLY A 72 -8.93 -14.42 1.31
CA GLY A 72 -9.91 -13.90 0.38
C GLY A 72 -9.43 -13.91 -1.06
N TYR A 73 -10.33 -13.62 -2.00
CA TYR A 73 -10.00 -13.72 -3.43
C TYR A 73 -9.00 -12.65 -3.88
N ILE A 74 -9.15 -11.42 -3.38
CA ILE A 74 -8.26 -10.30 -3.70
C ILE A 74 -7.17 -10.23 -2.63
N VAL A 75 -5.94 -10.54 -3.03
CA VAL A 75 -4.71 -10.36 -2.26
C VAL A 75 -3.69 -9.73 -3.20
N LYS A 76 -3.06 -8.64 -2.76
CA LYS A 76 -2.01 -7.99 -3.55
C LYS A 76 -0.95 -7.36 -2.66
N ALA A 77 0.32 -7.55 -3.00
CA ALA A 77 1.45 -6.80 -2.47
C ALA A 77 2.03 -5.93 -3.59
N ASP A 78 2.05 -4.61 -3.43
CA ASP A 78 2.54 -3.72 -4.48
C ASP A 78 3.20 -2.43 -3.96
N THR A 79 3.85 -1.72 -4.89
CA THR A 79 4.27 -0.34 -4.66
C THR A 79 3.08 0.59 -4.85
N HIS A 80 2.87 1.50 -3.91
CA HIS A 80 1.99 2.65 -4.07
C HIS A 80 2.81 3.93 -4.11
N ARG A 81 2.45 4.86 -5.01
CA ARG A 81 3.19 6.09 -5.29
C ARG A 81 2.25 7.28 -5.31
N SER A 82 2.53 8.27 -4.48
CA SER A 82 1.74 9.49 -4.40
C SER A 82 2.62 10.66 -4.01
N ARG A 83 2.45 11.79 -4.72
CA ARG A 83 3.06 13.10 -4.38
C ARG A 83 4.58 13.06 -4.11
N GLY A 84 5.30 12.23 -4.88
CA GLY A 84 6.76 12.07 -4.76
C GLY A 84 7.21 11.15 -3.62
N VAL A 85 6.29 10.55 -2.86
CA VAL A 85 6.56 9.52 -1.85
C VAL A 85 6.15 8.15 -2.40
N GLN A 86 6.75 7.08 -1.88
CA GLN A 86 6.40 5.70 -2.18
C GLN A 86 6.25 4.87 -0.91
N SER A 87 5.42 3.84 -1.01
CA SER A 87 5.06 2.94 0.07
C SER A 87 4.95 1.52 -0.44
N PHE A 88 5.32 0.55 0.39
CA PHE A 88 4.89 -0.83 0.19
C PHE A 88 3.47 -0.99 0.73
N ARG A 89 2.64 -1.72 0.01
CA ARG A 89 1.24 -1.90 0.37
C ARG A 89 0.83 -3.35 0.24
N ILE A 90 0.01 -3.81 1.18
CA ILE A 90 -0.73 -5.08 1.08
C ILE A 90 -2.23 -4.77 1.12
N ILE A 91 -2.99 -5.31 0.16
CA ILE A 91 -4.45 -5.24 0.14
C ILE A 91 -5.03 -6.65 0.23
N VAL A 92 -6.01 -6.83 1.12
CA VAL A 92 -6.80 -8.06 1.23
C VAL A 92 -8.28 -7.71 1.25
N GLN A 93 -9.09 -8.42 0.46
CA GLN A 93 -10.56 -8.40 0.57
C GLN A 93 -11.06 -9.77 1.02
N SER A 94 -11.79 -9.80 2.13
CA SER A 94 -12.31 -11.00 2.78
C SER A 94 -13.83 -10.94 2.96
N ALA A 95 -14.43 -12.09 3.28
CA ALA A 95 -15.85 -12.26 3.53
C ALA A 95 -16.24 -11.87 4.96
#